data_AF-A0A2V6HI75-F1
#
_entry.id   AF-A0A2V6HI75-F1
#
_cell.length_a   1.000
_cell.length_b   1.000
_cell.length_c   1.000
_cell.angle_alpha   90.00
_cell.angle_beta   90.00
_cell.angle_gamma   90.00
#
_symmetry.space_group_name_H-M   'P 1'
#
loop_
_entity.id
_entity.type
_entity.pdbx_description
1 polymer ?
#
loop_
_entity_poly.entity_id
_entity_poly.type
_entity_poly.pdbx_seq_one_letter_code
_entity_poly.pdbx_strand_id
1 'polypeptide(L)'
;MKTTRRHFIKISAVTSGAALGFGLTSTKLFAQKSVEPFRILILGGTGFTGPYQVRYALSRGHKVTTFNRGKTHPDELPGEVEQLIGDRNGQLDALKDRQWDVVIDNPTTLPAWVRDAAQVLKGNVERYVFISTISVYGEPKTG
;
A
#
# COMPACT_ATOMS: atom_id res chain seq x y z
N MET A 1 40.89 -9.85 -35.36
CA MET A 1 39.64 -10.45 -35.90
C MET A 1 38.47 -9.58 -35.43
N LYS A 2 37.73 -8.92 -36.34
CA LYS A 2 36.64 -8.00 -35.95
C LYS A 2 35.39 -8.79 -35.57
N THR A 3 35.03 -8.84 -34.29
CA THR A 3 33.82 -9.49 -33.80
C THR A 3 32.59 -8.66 -34.18
N THR A 4 31.67 -9.24 -34.95
CA THR A 4 30.43 -8.58 -35.40
C THR A 4 29.23 -9.21 -34.69
N ARG A 5 28.17 -8.42 -34.43
CA ARG A 5 26.94 -8.85 -33.71
C ARG A 5 26.34 -10.18 -34.19
N ARG A 6 26.45 -10.50 -35.49
CA ARG A 6 25.97 -11.77 -36.07
C ARG A 6 26.77 -13.00 -35.61
N HIS A 7 28.03 -12.83 -35.22
CA HIS A 7 28.88 -13.91 -34.71
C HIS A 7 28.49 -14.27 -33.27
N PHE A 8 28.07 -13.28 -32.48
CA PHE A 8 27.61 -13.48 -31.10
C PHE A 8 26.31 -14.31 -31.06
N ILE A 9 25.33 -13.98 -31.93
CA ILE A 9 24.04 -14.70 -31.99
C ILE A 9 24.23 -16.18 -32.38
N LYS A 10 25.16 -16.48 -33.29
CA LYS A 10 25.44 -17.87 -33.68
C LYS A 10 26.10 -18.69 -32.56
N ILE A 11 26.91 -18.06 -31.71
CA ILE A 11 27.52 -18.72 -30.55
C ILE A 11 26.47 -18.97 -29.46
N SER A 12 25.57 -18.03 -29.20
CA SER A 12 24.53 -18.16 -28.16
C SER A 12 23.52 -19.29 -28.43
N ALA A 13 23.29 -19.66 -29.69
CA ALA A 13 22.35 -20.72 -30.06
C ALA A 13 22.92 -22.15 -29.90
N VAL A 14 24.24 -22.30 -29.81
CA VAL A 14 24.88 -23.63 -29.65
C VAL A 14 25.05 -23.99 -28.17
N THR A 15 25.09 -23.00 -27.27
CA THR A 15 25.13 -23.24 -25.81
C THR A 15 23.77 -23.56 -25.20
N SER A 16 22.71 -23.65 -26.00
CA SER A 16 21.34 -23.99 -25.55
C SER A 16 21.14 -25.50 -25.32
N GLY A 17 22.09 -26.35 -25.73
CA GLY A 17 21.97 -27.82 -25.67
C GLY A 17 22.52 -28.50 -24.41
N ALA A 18 23.24 -27.79 -23.53
CA ALA A 18 23.95 -28.41 -22.39
C ALA A 18 23.81 -27.66 -21.05
N ALA A 19 22.73 -26.88 -20.87
CA ALA A 19 22.38 -26.26 -19.59
C ALA A 19 21.02 -26.72 -19.06
N LEU A 20 20.67 -28.00 -19.31
CA LEU A 20 19.46 -28.66 -18.78
C LEU A 20 19.57 -29.12 -17.33
N GLY A 21 20.57 -28.65 -16.57
CA GLY A 21 20.66 -29.01 -15.17
C GLY A 21 21.73 -28.21 -14.48
N PHE A 22 21.35 -27.14 -13.81
CA PHE A 22 21.94 -26.59 -12.58
C PHE A 22 21.29 -25.21 -12.32
N GLY A 23 20.45 -25.11 -11.28
CA GLY A 23 19.84 -23.85 -10.82
C GLY A 23 18.32 -23.92 -10.70
N LEU A 24 17.74 -24.82 -9.90
CA LEU A 24 17.50 -24.61 -8.46
C LEU A 24 16.84 -23.27 -8.12
N THR A 25 15.63 -23.41 -7.57
CA THR A 25 15.18 -22.75 -6.33
C THR A 25 14.94 -21.24 -6.36
N SER A 26 13.68 -20.86 -6.58
CA SER A 26 12.79 -20.44 -5.48
C SER A 26 11.83 -19.32 -5.89
N THR A 27 10.67 -19.67 -6.44
CA THR A 27 9.52 -18.77 -6.43
C THR A 27 8.70 -18.88 -5.14
N LYS A 28 9.05 -19.83 -4.26
CA LYS A 28 8.44 -20.00 -2.92
C LYS A 28 9.25 -19.37 -1.78
N LEU A 29 10.24 -18.51 -2.05
CA LEU A 29 11.03 -17.91 -0.96
C LEU A 29 10.27 -16.88 -0.11
N PHE A 30 9.07 -16.50 -0.54
CA PHE A 30 8.14 -15.71 0.27
C PHE A 30 6.74 -16.31 0.22
N ALA A 31 6.60 -17.61 0.53
CA ALA A 31 5.34 -18.06 1.13
C ALA A 31 5.24 -17.36 2.49
N GLN A 32 4.85 -16.09 2.45
CA GLN A 32 4.82 -15.24 3.61
C GLN A 32 3.80 -15.85 4.55
N LYS A 33 4.25 -16.17 5.77
CA LYS A 33 3.43 -16.72 6.85
C LYS A 33 2.05 -16.07 6.79
N SER A 34 1.00 -16.89 6.76
CA SER A 34 -0.39 -16.40 6.81
C SER A 34 -0.47 -15.43 7.98
N VAL A 35 -0.69 -14.16 7.65
CA VAL A 35 -0.90 -13.14 8.67
C VAL A 35 -2.35 -13.29 9.07
N GLU A 36 -2.62 -13.36 10.37
CA GLU A 36 -4.00 -13.32 10.84
C GLU A 36 -4.71 -12.10 10.22
N PRO A 37 -5.89 -12.28 9.60
CA PRO A 37 -6.61 -11.19 8.96
C PRO A 37 -6.90 -10.03 9.91
N PHE A 38 -6.25 -8.88 9.69
CA PHE A 38 -6.63 -7.63 10.34
C PHE A 38 -7.80 -6.92 9.65
N ARG A 39 -8.53 -6.14 10.44
CA ARG A 39 -9.42 -5.06 10.01
C ARG A 39 -8.61 -3.78 9.87
N ILE A 40 -8.48 -3.29 8.65
CA ILE A 40 -7.64 -2.14 8.31
C ILE A 40 -8.54 -1.00 7.84
N LEU A 41 -8.45 0.14 8.52
CA LEU A 41 -9.02 1.40 8.05
C LEU A 41 -7.96 2.20 7.28
N ILE A 42 -8.27 2.60 6.05
CA ILE A 42 -7.41 3.47 5.25
C ILE A 42 -8.10 4.82 5.07
N LEU A 43 -7.56 5.84 5.73
CA LEU A 43 -8.06 7.20 5.60
C LEU A 43 -7.48 7.81 4.32
N GLY A 44 -8.31 8.09 3.31
CA GLY A 44 -7.85 8.49 1.98
C GLY A 44 -7.43 7.33 1.09
N GLY A 45 -8.17 6.21 1.14
CA GLY A 45 -7.89 4.97 0.38
C GLY A 45 -8.06 5.05 -1.14
N THR A 46 -8.53 6.18 -1.69
CA THR A 46 -8.69 6.42 -3.13
C THR A 46 -7.75 7.49 -3.66
N GLY A 47 -6.88 8.05 -2.80
CA GLY A 47 -5.81 8.96 -3.22
C GLY A 47 -4.66 8.22 -3.91
N PHE A 48 -3.53 8.89 -4.14
CA PHE A 48 -2.42 8.35 -4.94
C PHE A 48 -1.90 6.96 -4.49
N THR A 49 -1.59 6.79 -3.20
CA THR A 49 -1.06 5.52 -2.66
C THR A 49 -2.16 4.54 -2.22
N GLY A 50 -3.38 5.03 -2.04
CA GLY A 50 -4.49 4.29 -1.42
C GLY A 50 -4.88 3.00 -2.16
N PRO A 51 -5.19 3.03 -3.46
CA PRO A 51 -5.61 1.84 -4.20
C PRO A 51 -4.57 0.70 -4.17
N TYR A 52 -3.27 1.04 -4.13
CA TYR A 52 -2.21 0.05 -4.01
C TYR A 52 -2.17 -0.59 -2.62
N GLN A 53 -2.33 0.22 -1.56
CA GLN A 53 -2.45 -0.29 -0.19
C GLN A 53 -3.68 -1.19 -0.03
N VAL A 54 -4.83 -0.78 -0.58
CA VAL A 54 -6.07 -1.55 -0.57
C VAL A 54 -5.86 -2.90 -1.24
N ARG A 55 -5.42 -2.92 -2.51
CA ARG A 55 -5.21 -4.17 -3.27
C ARG A 55 -4.21 -5.10 -2.58
N TYR A 56 -3.13 -4.54 -2.04
CA TYR A 56 -2.15 -5.34 -1.32
C TYR A 56 -2.72 -5.93 -0.03
N ALA A 57 -3.42 -5.13 0.79
CA ALA A 57 -4.05 -5.62 2.01
C ALA A 57 -5.08 -6.74 1.75
N LEU A 58 -5.92 -6.58 0.73
CA LEU A 58 -6.87 -7.61 0.30
C LEU A 58 -6.16 -8.88 -0.17
N SER A 59 -5.07 -8.76 -0.95
CA SER A 59 -4.27 -9.92 -1.39
C SER A 59 -3.66 -10.73 -0.24
N ARG A 60 -3.61 -10.13 0.97
CA ARG A 60 -3.14 -10.74 2.21
C ARG A 60 -4.26 -11.28 3.09
N GLY A 61 -5.51 -11.19 2.62
CA GLY A 61 -6.69 -11.66 3.33
C GLY A 61 -7.21 -10.70 4.39
N HIS A 62 -6.74 -9.44 4.43
CA HIS A 62 -7.23 -8.45 5.38
C HIS A 62 -8.60 -7.91 4.99
N LYS A 63 -9.39 -7.51 5.97
CA LYS A 63 -10.64 -6.76 5.76
C LYS A 63 -10.32 -5.29 5.67
N VAL A 64 -10.69 -4.63 4.57
CA VAL A 64 -10.34 -3.23 4.32
C VAL A 64 -11.59 -2.36 4.32
N THR A 65 -11.54 -1.29 5.11
CA THR A 65 -12.50 -0.18 5.08
C THR A 65 -11.74 1.08 4.64
N THR A 66 -12.32 1.88 3.75
CA THR A 66 -11.75 3.18 3.35
C THR A 66 -12.65 4.32 3.83
N PHE A 67 -12.07 5.45 4.23
CA PHE A 67 -12.82 6.66 4.58
C PHE A 67 -12.41 7.85 3.71
N ASN A 68 -13.35 8.30 2.87
CA ASN A 68 -13.09 9.25 1.78
C ASN A 68 -14.30 10.17 1.52
N ARG A 69 -14.06 11.30 0.84
CA ARG A 69 -15.13 12.26 0.44
C ARG A 69 -16.05 11.78 -0.67
N GLY A 70 -15.84 10.57 -1.22
CA GLY A 70 -16.57 10.05 -2.38
C GLY A 70 -16.29 10.77 -3.71
N LYS A 71 -15.30 11.68 -3.77
CA LYS A 71 -15.02 12.49 -4.98
C LYS A 71 -13.98 11.89 -5.93
N THR A 72 -13.09 11.05 -5.40
CA THR A 72 -11.90 10.59 -6.10
C THR A 72 -12.03 9.09 -6.33
N HIS A 73 -12.11 8.69 -7.61
CA HIS A 73 -12.09 7.29 -8.05
C HIS A 73 -12.99 6.32 -7.23
N PRO A 74 -14.27 6.68 -6.94
CA PRO A 74 -15.12 5.89 -6.05
C PRO A 74 -15.36 4.45 -6.56
N ASP A 75 -15.34 4.26 -7.88
CA ASP A 75 -15.62 2.98 -8.54
C ASP A 75 -14.38 2.14 -8.85
N GLU A 76 -13.17 2.60 -8.49
CA GLU A 76 -11.91 1.89 -8.81
C GLU A 76 -11.44 0.91 -7.73
N LEU A 77 -12.08 0.93 -6.56
CA LEU A 77 -11.80 0.00 -5.48
C LEU A 77 -12.57 -1.31 -5.69
N PRO A 78 -11.98 -2.47 -5.33
CA PRO A 78 -12.69 -3.76 -5.36
C PRO A 78 -14.00 -3.71 -4.55
N GLY A 79 -15.06 -4.36 -5.04
CA GLY A 79 -16.39 -4.30 -4.42
C GLY A 79 -16.50 -4.92 -3.01
N GLU A 80 -15.49 -5.67 -2.59
CA GLU A 80 -15.34 -6.21 -1.23
C GLU A 80 -14.86 -5.17 -0.20
N VAL A 81 -14.43 -3.98 -0.64
CA VAL A 81 -13.98 -2.89 0.23
C VAL A 81 -15.18 -2.10 0.74
N GLU A 82 -15.31 -1.99 2.06
CA GLU A 82 -16.28 -1.08 2.66
C GLU A 82 -15.84 0.38 2.46
N GLN A 83 -16.67 1.21 1.83
CA GLN A 83 -16.37 2.62 1.61
C GLN A 83 -17.22 3.51 2.52
N LEU A 84 -16.61 4.06 3.56
CA LEU A 84 -17.20 5.08 4.42
C LEU A 84 -17.05 6.47 3.78
N ILE A 85 -18.15 7.20 3.73
CA ILE A 85 -18.18 8.55 3.19
C ILE A 85 -18.10 9.58 4.32
N GLY A 86 -17.19 10.54 4.16
CA GLY A 86 -17.05 11.69 5.05
C GLY A 86 -15.88 12.57 4.65
N ASP A 87 -15.58 13.56 5.49
CA ASP A 87 -14.53 14.54 5.28
C ASP A 87 -13.77 14.75 6.59
N ARG A 88 -12.44 14.76 6.53
CA ARG A 88 -11.62 15.02 7.72
C ARG A 88 -11.75 16.45 8.23
N ASN A 89 -12.32 17.34 7.41
CA ASN A 89 -12.71 18.69 7.81
C ASN A 89 -14.06 18.70 8.55
N GLY A 90 -14.18 17.88 9.61
CA GLY A 90 -15.31 17.90 10.54
C GLY A 90 -16.45 16.91 10.29
N GLN A 91 -16.40 16.07 9.24
CA GLN A 91 -17.43 15.07 8.93
C GLN A 91 -16.91 13.65 9.20
N LEU A 92 -16.56 13.38 10.46
CA LEU A 92 -15.93 12.12 10.91
C LEU A 92 -16.93 11.11 11.51
N ASP A 93 -18.23 11.40 11.49
CA ASP A 93 -19.25 10.60 12.18
C ASP A 93 -19.28 9.13 11.74
N ALA A 94 -18.97 8.85 10.47
CA ALA A 94 -18.90 7.50 9.94
C ALA A 94 -17.84 6.62 10.64
N LEU A 95 -16.87 7.22 11.34
CA LEU A 95 -15.81 6.52 12.07
C LEU A 95 -16.18 6.18 13.52
N LYS A 96 -17.23 6.80 14.08
CA LYS A 96 -17.62 6.62 15.48
C LYS A 96 -18.13 5.21 15.73
N ASP A 97 -17.90 4.71 16.94
CA ASP A 97 -18.39 3.43 17.46
C ASP A 97 -18.01 2.20 16.62
N ARG A 98 -16.93 2.31 15.84
CA ARG A 98 -16.36 1.25 15.01
C ARG A 98 -14.94 0.95 15.47
N GLN A 99 -14.49 -0.28 15.25
CA GLN A 99 -13.18 -0.74 15.67
C GLN A 99 -12.36 -1.32 14.53
N TRP A 100 -11.07 -1.06 14.57
CA TRP A 100 -10.09 -1.59 13.62
C TRP A 100 -8.81 -1.99 14.34
N ASP A 101 -8.07 -2.92 13.76
CA ASP A 101 -6.82 -3.35 14.36
C ASP A 101 -5.70 -2.38 13.94
N VAL A 102 -5.78 -1.85 12.70
CA VAL A 102 -4.82 -0.89 12.17
C VAL A 102 -5.52 0.23 11.40
N VAL A 103 -5.05 1.46 11.60
CA VAL A 103 -5.33 2.61 10.74
C VAL A 103 -4.10 2.97 9.93
N ILE A 104 -4.26 3.10 8.62
CA ILE A 104 -3.30 3.72 7.71
C ILE A 104 -3.84 5.11 7.37
N ASP A 105 -3.18 6.13 7.89
CA ASP A 105 -3.51 7.52 7.64
C ASP A 105 -2.60 8.05 6.52
N ASN A 106 -3.13 8.07 5.30
CA ASN A 106 -2.43 8.62 4.14
C ASN A 106 -2.28 10.15 4.26
N PRO A 107 -1.21 10.72 3.69
CA PRO A 107 -0.81 12.09 3.94
C PRO A 107 -1.94 13.09 3.69
N THR A 108 -1.99 14.08 4.56
CA THR A 108 -2.93 15.20 4.49
C THR A 108 -2.18 16.51 4.71
N THR A 109 -2.79 17.62 4.31
CA THR A 109 -2.18 18.96 4.37
C THR A 109 -2.30 19.62 5.73
N LEU A 110 -3.41 19.43 6.45
CA LEU A 110 -3.64 20.09 7.74
C LEU A 110 -3.42 19.14 8.93
N PRO A 111 -2.54 19.51 9.89
CA PRO A 111 -2.31 18.71 11.10
C PRO A 111 -3.58 18.48 11.94
N ALA A 112 -4.50 19.46 11.93
CA ALA A 112 -5.79 19.35 12.61
C ALA A 112 -6.57 18.10 12.16
N TRP A 113 -6.57 17.77 10.87
CA TRP A 113 -7.29 16.62 10.32
C TRP A 113 -6.74 15.28 10.82
N VAL A 114 -5.43 15.18 11.06
CA VAL A 114 -4.81 13.97 11.65
C VAL A 114 -5.21 13.86 13.12
N ARG A 115 -5.08 14.96 13.86
CA ARG A 115 -5.45 15.01 15.29
C ARG A 115 -6.92 14.67 15.50
N ASP A 116 -7.83 15.26 14.73
CA ASP A 116 -9.26 15.09 14.93
C ASP A 116 -9.69 13.66 14.58
N ALA A 117 -9.14 13.07 13.51
CA ALA A 117 -9.33 11.66 13.19
C ALA A 117 -8.79 10.73 14.31
N ALA A 118 -7.59 11.00 14.81
CA ALA A 118 -7.01 10.22 15.90
C ALA A 118 -7.82 10.33 17.20
N GLN A 119 -8.44 11.49 17.50
CA GLN A 119 -9.32 11.62 18.66
C GLN A 119 -10.61 10.79 18.50
N VAL A 120 -11.24 10.81 17.33
CA VAL A 120 -12.44 9.99 17.07
C VAL A 120 -12.15 8.49 17.18
N LEU A 121 -10.96 8.07 16.77
CA LEU A 121 -10.53 6.68 16.76
C LEU A 121 -9.90 6.20 18.08
N LYS A 122 -9.73 7.11 19.05
CA LYS A 122 -9.08 6.80 20.33
C LYS A 122 -9.83 5.71 21.09
N GLY A 123 -9.11 4.68 21.50
CA GLY A 123 -9.67 3.53 22.22
C GLY A 123 -10.36 2.49 21.34
N ASN A 124 -10.49 2.75 20.04
CA ASN A 124 -11.13 1.87 19.06
C ASN A 124 -10.14 1.28 18.04
N VAL A 125 -8.86 1.65 18.13
CA VAL A 125 -7.81 1.24 17.21
C VAL A 125 -6.56 0.82 17.98
N GLU A 126 -6.02 -0.35 17.67
CA GLU A 126 -4.81 -0.86 18.34
C GLU A 126 -3.54 -0.16 17.82
N ARG A 127 -3.48 0.16 16.52
CA ARG A 127 -2.34 0.84 15.91
C ARG A 127 -2.76 1.92 14.91
N TYR A 128 -2.18 3.11 15.08
CA TYR A 128 -2.34 4.23 14.14
C TYR A 128 -1.03 4.50 13.42
N VAL A 129 -1.01 4.34 12.09
CA VAL A 129 0.16 4.58 11.24
C VAL A 129 -0.08 5.82 10.39
N PHE A 130 0.59 6.92 10.72
CA PHE A 130 0.56 8.13 9.91
C PHE A 130 1.71 8.12 8.88
N ILE A 131 1.36 8.28 7.61
CA ILE A 131 2.34 8.42 6.53
C ILE A 131 2.69 9.91 6.41
N SER A 132 3.86 10.27 6.91
CA SER A 132 4.43 11.61 6.77
C SER A 132 5.09 11.82 5.39
N THR A 133 5.63 13.00 5.15
CA THR A 133 6.42 13.33 3.97
C THR A 133 7.84 13.72 4.35
N ILE A 134 8.82 13.41 3.49
CA ILE A 134 10.19 13.93 3.64
C ILE A 134 10.26 15.45 3.51
N SER A 135 9.27 16.08 2.86
CA SER A 135 9.21 17.53 2.65
C SER A 135 9.05 18.34 3.93
N VAL A 136 8.86 17.68 5.09
CA VAL A 136 8.90 18.36 6.40
C VAL A 136 10.32 18.68 6.87
N TYR A 137 11.33 18.02 6.30
CA TYR A 137 12.73 18.29 6.60
C TYR A 137 13.23 19.46 5.74
N GLY A 138 14.01 20.35 6.34
CA GLY A 138 14.69 21.40 5.59
C GLY A 138 15.79 20.84 4.69
N GLU A 139 16.35 21.70 3.83
CA GLU A 139 17.44 21.32 2.94
C GLU A 139 18.63 20.73 3.73
N PRO A 140 19.29 19.68 3.19
CA PRO A 140 20.50 19.17 3.80
C PRO A 140 21.53 20.30 3.88
N LYS A 141 22.13 20.50 5.06
CA LYS A 141 23.29 21.40 5.16
C LYS A 141 24.42 20.79 4.35
N THR A 142 24.70 21.34 3.18
CA THR A 142 25.95 21.06 2.46
C THR A 142 27.10 21.56 3.31
N GLY A 143 28.01 20.65 3.68
CA GLY A 143 29.26 20.96 4.38
C GLY A 143 30.28 21.63 3.48
#